data_AF-W4FIN4-F1
#
_entry.id   AF-W4FIN4-F1
#
_cell.length_a   1.000
_cell.length_b   1.000
_cell.length_c   1.000
_cell.angle_alpha   90.00
_cell.angle_beta   90.00
_cell.angle_gamma   90.00
#
_symmetry.space_group_name_H-M   'P 1'
#
loop_
_entity.id
_entity.type
_entity.pdbx_description
1 polymer ?
#
loop_
_entity_poly.entity_id
_entity_poly.type
_entity_poly.pdbx_seq_one_letter_code
_entity_poly.pdbx_strand_id
1 'polypeptide(L)'
;MHRNLGQVLGALPPTTRVFCGHEYTLQNLSIALFVEPDNVAVQTKEGEGLPTVSSTLADEVATKLFMRINEPTVANHAPRGSRLADVMTHLRQMKDDNVHHVAAARVNALLLETSSKATSATQGDTWR
;
A
#
# COMPACT_ATOMS: atom_id res chain seq x y z
N MET A 1 0.65 -16.35 -5.46
CA MET A 1 0.63 -15.10 -4.68
C MET A 1 -0.33 -15.13 -3.49
N HIS A 2 -1.64 -15.37 -3.68
CA HIS A 2 -2.62 -15.43 -2.58
C HIS A 2 -2.16 -16.28 -1.37
N ARG A 3 -1.75 -17.53 -1.60
CA ARG A 3 -1.24 -18.41 -0.52
C ARG A 3 -0.07 -17.80 0.24
N ASN A 4 0.94 -17.29 -0.47
CA ASN A 4 2.16 -16.80 0.18
C ASN A 4 1.89 -15.53 0.98
N LEU A 5 1.10 -14.59 0.46
CA LEU A 5 0.80 -13.35 1.15
C LEU A 5 -0.21 -13.57 2.28
N GLY A 6 -1.37 -14.16 1.98
CA GLY A 6 -2.47 -14.28 2.95
C GLY A 6 -2.29 -15.40 3.98
N GLN A 7 -1.65 -16.52 3.62
CA GLN A 7 -1.58 -17.70 4.51
C GLN A 7 -0.19 -17.93 5.09
N VAL A 8 0.87 -17.69 4.33
CA VAL A 8 2.24 -17.91 4.82
C VAL A 8 2.74 -16.69 5.59
N LEU A 9 2.76 -15.52 4.94
CA LEU A 9 3.21 -14.28 5.57
C LEU A 9 2.17 -13.73 6.54
N GLY A 10 0.89 -13.74 6.16
CA GLY A 10 -0.22 -13.30 7.02
C GLY A 10 -0.40 -14.11 8.32
N ALA A 11 0.22 -15.29 8.44
CA ALA A 11 0.20 -16.09 9.67
C ALA A 11 1.32 -15.75 10.66
N LEU A 12 2.27 -14.88 10.29
CA LEU A 12 3.32 -14.42 11.20
C LEU A 12 2.74 -13.46 12.25
N PRO A 13 3.44 -13.25 13.39
CA PRO A 13 3.01 -12.28 14.38
C PRO A 13 2.77 -10.87 13.77
N PRO A 14 1.72 -10.14 14.20
CA PRO A 14 1.44 -8.80 13.67
C PRO A 14 2.60 -7.80 13.86
N THR A 15 3.42 -8.02 14.88
CA THR A 15 4.60 -7.19 15.21
C THR A 15 5.84 -7.53 14.37
N THR A 16 5.78 -8.54 13.48
CA THR A 16 6.90 -8.90 12.61
C THR A 16 7.27 -7.72 11.71
N ARG A 17 8.55 -7.32 11.74
CA ARG A 17 9.05 -6.26 10.85
C ARG A 17 9.19 -6.78 9.43
N VAL A 18 8.72 -5.98 8.48
CA VAL A 18 8.78 -6.25 7.06
C VAL A 18 9.80 -5.33 6.42
N PHE A 19 10.76 -5.93 5.71
CA PHE A 19 11.78 -5.24 4.94
C PHE A 19 11.61 -5.60 3.47
N CYS A 20 11.04 -4.69 2.68
CA CYS A 20 10.79 -4.91 1.26
C CYS A 20 12.07 -4.70 0.43
N GLY A 21 12.23 -5.50 -0.63
CA GLY A 21 13.39 -5.38 -1.52
C GLY A 21 13.38 -4.15 -2.43
N HIS A 22 12.22 -3.49 -2.58
CA HIS A 22 12.02 -2.33 -3.45
C HIS A 22 11.06 -1.35 -2.78
N GLU A 23 11.33 -0.06 -2.94
CA GLU A 23 10.47 1.02 -2.44
C GLU A 23 9.35 1.29 -3.46
N TYR A 24 8.20 0.64 -3.25
CA TYR A 24 6.99 0.82 -4.06
C TYR A 24 5.79 1.29 -3.23
N THR A 25 6.03 1.85 -2.04
CA THR A 25 4.96 2.18 -1.09
C THR A 25 3.89 3.06 -1.73
N LEU A 26 4.29 4.11 -2.43
CA LEU A 26 3.34 5.06 -3.02
C LEU A 26 2.53 4.49 -4.18
N GLN A 27 3.15 3.68 -5.03
CA GLN A 27 2.45 2.97 -6.10
C GLN A 27 1.50 1.88 -5.55
N ASN A 28 1.82 1.31 -4.40
CA ASN A 28 0.94 0.37 -3.73
C ASN A 28 -0.21 1.09 -3.01
N LEU A 29 0.04 2.28 -2.45
CA LEU A 29 -0.98 3.12 -1.83
C LEU A 29 -1.94 3.71 -2.87
N SER A 30 -1.47 4.11 -4.05
CA SER A 30 -2.32 4.70 -5.10
C SER A 30 -3.41 3.75 -5.58
N ILE A 31 -3.08 2.47 -5.83
CA ILE A 31 -4.11 1.47 -6.16
C ILE A 31 -4.96 1.10 -4.95
N ALA A 32 -4.38 1.06 -3.74
CA ALA A 32 -5.16 0.81 -2.54
C ALA A 32 -6.23 1.90 -2.31
N LEU A 33 -5.90 3.19 -2.52
CA LEU A 33 -6.85 4.30 -2.47
C LEU A 33 -7.88 4.26 -3.60
N PHE A 34 -7.49 3.78 -4.78
CA PHE A 34 -8.42 3.63 -5.89
C PHE A 34 -9.50 2.57 -5.58
N VAL A 35 -9.10 1.45 -4.97
CA VAL A 35 -10.01 0.33 -4.65
C VAL A 35 -10.74 0.54 -3.32
N GLU A 36 -10.08 1.10 -2.32
CA GLU A 36 -10.65 1.38 -0.99
C GLU A 36 -10.44 2.85 -0.61
N PRO A 37 -11.18 3.80 -1.24
CA PRO A 37 -10.99 5.23 -0.99
C PRO A 37 -11.23 5.62 0.46
N ASP A 38 -12.05 4.88 1.20
CA ASP A 38 -12.41 5.14 2.59
C ASP A 38 -11.51 4.41 3.61
N ASN A 39 -10.45 3.70 3.16
CA ASN A 39 -9.53 3.03 4.07
C ASN A 39 -8.63 4.06 4.79
N VAL A 40 -8.99 4.39 6.03
CA VAL A 40 -8.30 5.38 6.89
C VAL A 40 -6.81 5.05 7.09
N ALA A 41 -6.44 3.76 7.17
CA ALA A 41 -5.05 3.37 7.33
C ALA A 41 -4.23 3.72 6.07
N VAL A 42 -4.81 3.50 4.90
CA VAL A 42 -4.18 3.86 3.61
C VAL A 42 -4.08 5.38 3.47
N GLN A 43 -5.13 6.14 3.82
CA GLN A 43 -5.10 7.61 3.77
C GLN A 43 -4.08 8.21 4.74
N THR A 44 -3.97 7.65 5.95
CA THR A 44 -3.00 8.10 6.94
C THR A 44 -1.58 7.83 6.43
N LYS A 45 -1.35 6.63 5.88
CA LYS A 45 -0.06 6.26 5.29
C LYS A 45 0.31 7.11 4.07
N GLU A 46 -0.68 7.51 3.27
CA GLU A 46 -0.50 8.47 2.17
C GLU A 46 0.02 9.82 2.69
N GLY A 47 -0.63 10.36 3.73
CA GLY A 47 -0.29 11.66 4.30
C GLY A 47 1.10 11.75 4.95
N GLU A 48 1.69 10.61 5.35
CA GLU A 48 3.04 10.56 5.92
C GLU A 48 4.13 10.85 4.86
N GLY A 49 3.89 10.49 3.59
CA GLY A 49 4.77 10.79 2.44
C GLY A 49 6.26 10.46 2.61
N LEU A 50 6.59 9.51 3.51
CA LEU A 50 7.95 9.09 3.85
C LEU A 50 8.23 7.64 3.41
N PRO A 51 9.49 7.28 3.11
CA PRO A 51 9.89 5.90 2.83
C PRO A 51 9.61 4.98 4.02
N THR A 52 9.08 3.78 3.77
CA THR A 52 8.61 2.86 4.83
C THR A 52 9.32 1.51 4.78
N VAL A 53 10.60 1.50 4.40
CA VAL A 53 11.42 0.28 4.25
C VAL A 53 11.46 -0.55 5.54
N SER A 54 11.03 0.00 6.68
CA SER A 54 10.53 -0.77 7.81
C SER A 54 9.06 -0.47 8.12
N SER A 55 8.21 -1.48 8.00
CA SER A 55 6.84 -1.53 8.49
C SER A 55 6.65 -2.75 9.39
N THR A 56 5.50 -2.87 10.06
CA THR A 56 5.09 -4.12 10.69
C THR A 56 4.12 -4.88 9.80
N LEU A 57 3.99 -6.20 9.99
CA LEU A 57 2.99 -6.98 9.26
C LEU A 57 1.56 -6.48 9.52
N ALA A 58 1.27 -5.96 10.71
CA ALA A 58 0.00 -5.30 11.00
C ALA A 58 -0.25 -4.10 10.07
N ASP A 59 0.76 -3.24 9.87
CA ASP A 59 0.67 -2.11 8.94
C ASP A 59 0.45 -2.60 7.50
N GLU A 60 1.13 -3.67 7.11
CA GLU A 60 1.02 -4.25 5.78
C GLU A 60 -0.37 -4.84 5.53
N VAL A 61 -0.97 -5.52 6.50
CA VAL A 61 -2.33 -6.04 6.39
C VAL A 61 -3.36 -4.91 6.37
N ALA A 62 -3.11 -3.81 7.09
CA ALA A 62 -4.02 -2.65 7.10
C ALA A 62 -3.97 -1.85 5.79
N THR A 63 -2.83 -1.82 5.10
CA THR A 63 -2.59 -0.90 3.97
C THR A 63 -2.37 -1.56 2.62
N LYS A 64 -1.78 -2.77 2.54
CA LYS A 64 -1.54 -3.43 1.25
C LYS A 64 -2.82 -4.09 0.74
N LEU A 65 -3.32 -3.55 -0.37
CA LEU A 65 -4.47 -4.09 -1.12
C LEU A 65 -4.45 -5.62 -1.27
N PHE A 66 -3.31 -6.20 -1.65
CA PHE A 66 -3.18 -7.64 -1.89
C PHE A 66 -3.20 -8.51 -0.62
N MET A 67 -3.00 -7.92 0.57
CA MET A 67 -3.22 -8.61 1.85
C MET A 67 -4.70 -8.58 2.27
N ARG A 68 -5.49 -7.69 1.67
CA ARG A 68 -6.87 -7.37 2.05
C ARG A 68 -7.91 -7.98 1.11
N ILE A 69 -7.52 -8.92 0.23
CA ILE A 69 -8.42 -9.47 -0.79
C ILE A 69 -9.63 -10.24 -0.24
N ASN A 70 -9.63 -10.57 1.06
CA ASN A 70 -10.75 -11.20 1.76
C ASN A 70 -11.68 -10.17 2.42
N GLU A 71 -11.28 -8.90 2.50
CA GLU A 71 -12.13 -7.83 3.01
C GLU A 71 -13.25 -7.56 2.00
N PRO A 72 -14.52 -7.44 2.45
CA PRO A 72 -15.65 -7.21 1.55
C PRO A 72 -15.47 -5.96 0.67
N THR A 73 -14.88 -4.91 1.22
CA THR A 73 -14.54 -3.66 0.52
C THR A 73 -13.65 -3.90 -0.69
N VAL A 74 -12.71 -4.85 -0.61
CA VAL A 74 -11.83 -5.23 -1.72
C VAL A 74 -12.47 -6.28 -2.61
N ALA A 75 -12.99 -7.36 -2.02
CA ALA A 75 -13.52 -8.51 -2.74
C ALA A 75 -14.69 -8.17 -3.68
N ASN A 76 -15.50 -7.16 -3.33
CA ASN A 76 -16.62 -6.69 -4.15
C ASN A 76 -16.20 -6.07 -5.49
N HIS A 77 -14.92 -5.81 -5.71
CA HIS A 77 -14.40 -5.36 -7.01
C HIS A 77 -14.28 -6.49 -8.03
N ALA A 78 -14.37 -7.75 -7.59
CA ALA A 78 -14.48 -8.92 -8.46
C ALA A 78 -15.94 -9.40 -8.54
N PRO A 79 -16.29 -10.22 -9.55
CA PRO A 79 -17.61 -10.85 -9.60
C PRO A 79 -17.98 -11.58 -8.30
N ARG A 80 -19.25 -11.50 -7.90
CA ARG A 80 -19.74 -12.17 -6.69
C ARG A 80 -19.48 -13.68 -6.78
N GLY A 81 -18.98 -14.25 -5.69
CA GLY A 81 -18.64 -15.68 -5.62
C GLY A 81 -17.28 -16.05 -6.22
N SER A 82 -16.49 -15.08 -6.70
CA SER A 82 -15.11 -15.29 -7.10
C SER A 82 -14.27 -15.89 -5.97
N ARG A 83 -13.36 -16.81 -6.32
CA ARG A 83 -12.40 -17.33 -5.36
C ARG A 83 -11.39 -16.24 -5.04
N LEU A 84 -10.79 -16.25 -3.85
CA LEU A 84 -9.77 -15.27 -3.46
C LEU A 84 -8.58 -15.19 -4.46
N ALA A 85 -8.23 -16.32 -5.08
CA ALA A 85 -7.21 -16.33 -6.13
C ALA A 85 -7.62 -15.54 -7.38
N ASP A 86 -8.91 -15.55 -7.74
CA ASP A 86 -9.45 -14.83 -8.88
C ASP A 86 -9.54 -13.33 -8.56
N VAL A 87 -9.96 -12.96 -7.34
CA VAL A 87 -9.93 -11.58 -6.82
C VAL A 87 -8.51 -11.02 -6.91
N MET A 88 -7.52 -11.77 -6.41
CA MET A 88 -6.10 -11.39 -6.46
C MET A 88 -5.64 -11.16 -7.91
N THR A 89 -6.05 -12.03 -8.83
CA THR A 89 -5.67 -11.95 -10.25
C THR A 89 -6.29 -10.70 -10.90
N HIS A 90 -7.57 -10.44 -10.63
CA HIS A 90 -8.26 -9.26 -11.13
C HIS A 90 -7.62 -7.95 -10.64
N LEU A 91 -7.36 -7.83 -9.34
CA LEU A 91 -6.71 -6.63 -8.77
C LEU A 91 -5.28 -6.44 -9.28
N ARG A 92 -4.56 -7.54 -9.53
CA ARG A 92 -3.22 -7.49 -10.13
C ARG A 92 -3.29 -6.94 -11.55
N GLN A 93 -4.24 -7.41 -12.34
CA GLN A 93 -4.47 -6.91 -13.70
C GLN A 93 -4.82 -5.41 -13.68
N MET A 94 -5.72 -4.97 -12.80
CA MET A 94 -6.02 -3.54 -12.61
C MET A 94 -4.77 -2.71 -12.29
N LYS A 95 -3.85 -3.26 -11.48
CA LYS A 95 -2.56 -2.62 -11.19
C LYS A 95 -1.66 -2.54 -12.42
N ASP A 96 -1.58 -3.62 -13.19
CA ASP A 96 -0.75 -3.68 -14.40
C ASP A 96 -1.28 -2.75 -15.50
N ASP A 97 -2.60 -2.64 -15.64
CA ASP A 97 -3.27 -1.74 -16.59
C ASP A 97 -3.24 -0.26 -16.13
N ASN A 98 -2.67 0.02 -14.96
CA ASN A 98 -2.54 1.36 -14.38
C ASN A 98 -3.86 2.15 -14.31
N VAL A 99 -4.98 1.46 -14.01
CA VAL A 99 -6.31 2.10 -13.91
C VAL A 99 -6.39 3.14 -12.78
N HIS A 100 -5.44 3.09 -11.84
CA HIS A 100 -5.30 3.96 -10.68
C HIS A 100 -4.47 5.22 -10.96
N HIS A 101 -4.16 5.55 -12.21
CA HIS A 101 -3.32 6.70 -12.59
C HIS A 101 -3.82 8.06 -12.03
N VAL A 102 -5.14 8.27 -11.91
CA VAL A 102 -5.70 9.49 -11.29
C VAL A 102 -5.41 9.55 -9.79
N ALA A 103 -5.59 8.43 -9.08
CA ALA A 103 -5.22 8.33 -7.67
C ALA A 103 -3.70 8.50 -7.48
N ALA A 104 -2.90 7.96 -8.42
CA ALA A 104 -1.45 8.13 -8.42
C ALA A 104 -1.02 9.61 -8.54
N ALA A 105 -1.74 10.44 -9.30
CA ALA A 105 -1.45 11.88 -9.39
C ALA A 105 -1.62 12.59 -8.03
N ARG A 106 -2.64 12.21 -7.25
CA ARG A 106 -2.86 12.74 -5.89
C ARG A 106 -1.75 12.33 -4.93
N VAL A 107 -1.39 11.05 -4.92
CA VAL A 107 -0.28 10.53 -4.10
C VAL A 107 1.06 11.18 -4.49
N ASN A 108 1.30 11.40 -5.79
CA ASN A 108 2.52 12.03 -6.28
C ASN A 108 2.62 13.53 -5.93
N ALA A 109 1.49 14.24 -5.80
CA ALA A 109 1.51 15.64 -5.37
C ALA A 109 2.01 15.77 -3.92
N LEU A 110 1.58 14.86 -3.03
CA LEU A 110 2.03 14.83 -1.64
C LEU A 110 3.53 14.54 -1.51
N LEU A 111 4.07 13.70 -2.40
CA LEU A 111 5.52 13.45 -2.49
C LEU A 111 6.36 14.71 -2.73
N LEU A 112 5.88 15.61 -3.60
CA LEU A 112 6.57 16.87 -3.89
C LEU A 112 6.58 17.78 -2.67
N GLU A 113 5.48 17.80 -1.92
CA GLU A 113 5.35 18.57 -0.68
C GLU A 113 6.20 17.99 0.46
N THR A 114 6.25 16.66 0.63
CA THR A 114 7.09 16.03 1.66
C THR A 114 8.58 16.08 1.32
N SER A 115 8.95 15.95 0.04
CA SER A 115 10.34 16.12 -0.40
C SER A 115 10.83 17.57 -0.20
N SER A 116 9.96 18.56 -0.44
CA SER A 116 10.26 19.96 -0.14
C SER A 116 10.49 20.20 1.36
N LYS A 117 9.65 19.60 2.22
CA LYS A 117 9.81 19.68 3.68
C LYS A 117 11.06 18.93 4.18
N ALA A 118 11.36 17.75 3.65
CA ALA A 118 12.54 16.98 4.01
C ALA A 118 13.85 17.72 3.66
N THR A 119 13.89 18.40 2.50
CA THR A 119 15.05 19.21 2.08
C THR A 119 15.28 20.40 3.03
N SER A 120 14.20 21.00 3.56
CA SER A 120 14.30 22.09 4.54
C SER A 120 14.78 21.63 5.93
N ALA A 121 14.57 20.36 6.30
CA ALA A 121 15.01 19.80 7.57
C ALA A 121 16.50 19.38 7.56
N THR A 122 17.06 19.05 6.38
CA THR A 122 18.47 18.63 6.26
C THR A 122 19.49 19.76 6.30
N GLN A 123 19.08 21.03 6.37
CA GLN A 123 20.00 22.18 6.45
C GLN A 123 20.37 22.58 7.89
N GLY A 124 19.98 21.80 8.90
CA GLY A 124 20.23 22.06 10.33
C GLY A 124 21.25 21.16 11.02
N ASP A 125 21.42 19.90 10.60
CA ASP A 125 22.17 18.92 11.40
C ASP A 125 23.48 18.50 10.73
N THR A 126 24.52 19.30 11.00
CA THR A 126 25.92 18.87 10.80
C THR A 126 26.30 17.91 11.93
N TRP A 127 26.46 16.63 11.61
CA TRP A 127 27.00 15.62 12.53
C TRP A 127 28.43 16.00 12.95
N ARG A 128 28.59 16.42 14.21
CA ARG A 128 29.88 16.52 14.92
C ARG A 128 29.90 15.54 16.08
#